data_AF-A0A072PS19-F1
#
_entry.id   AF-A0A072PS19-F1
#
_cell.length_a   1.000
_cell.length_b   1.000
_cell.length_c   1.000
_cell.angle_alpha   90.00
_cell.angle_beta   90.00
_cell.angle_gamma   90.00
#
_symmetry.space_group_name_H-M   'P 1'
#
loop_
_entity.id
_entity.type
_entity.pdbx_description
1 polymer ?
#
loop_
_entity_poly.entity_id
_entity_poly.type
_entity_poly.pdbx_seq_one_letter_code
_entity_poly.pdbx_strand_id
1 'polypeptide(L)'
;MSAEQYGFNLLAAVHEESLEQPCQFTINKASSDCYDQLLADVRHIIGPQEKSVLGIPQLDKLLESFRYPDEPAPRRPEWVSSGAPSLEYHADQEEYGYAEVLNAETERSETHLTKSKPAIIEFTSQQSASGKTNLLYYLATHATLLREEGGKQSAVVWIDNDGRFSASRLSQVLHNHLQTSSKTDSTNEPDEEATRSKAIDALTHIHVFRPYSSSQVLSILESLASYLLDQTRHRSFHRPLGLLIIDSATAFHAQDRFDADMARLDAPLLQQHSTGHPAPSKTATIISRLREIQTRFECAVLFTTTTTTTTPKTNNSGALPNQPPQEPSSKSRPAAAPIHPPTPIISPWTSFAAVTLQLERVRVPQFVPQMTLDQCVHDAERRLEVVSRGRFLVSVAPKTLDVRAREKAKVVGNVVLRITEDGVAVE
;
A
#
# COMPACT_ATOMS: atom_id res chain seq x y z
N MET A 1 -40.30 3.92 53.94
CA MET A 1 -39.12 3.05 53.69
C MET A 1 -38.25 3.17 54.91
N SER A 2 -38.05 2.07 55.66
CA SER A 2 -37.53 2.13 57.03
C SER A 2 -36.04 2.42 57.08
N ALA A 3 -35.64 3.08 58.16
CA ALA A 3 -34.31 3.65 58.41
C ALA A 3 -33.17 2.61 58.53
N GLU A 4 -33.47 1.31 58.40
CA GLU A 4 -32.46 0.24 58.46
C GLU A 4 -31.84 -0.07 57.09
N GLN A 5 -32.49 0.31 55.98
CA GLN A 5 -31.96 0.07 54.63
C GLN A 5 -31.03 1.18 54.09
N TYR A 6 -30.88 2.30 54.81
CA TYR A 6 -29.99 3.41 54.41
C TYR A 6 -28.58 3.31 55.04
N GLY A 7 -28.41 2.50 56.10
CA GLY A 7 -27.14 2.32 56.80
C GLY A 7 -26.14 1.37 56.11
N PHE A 8 -26.63 0.43 55.29
CA PHE A 8 -25.76 -0.57 54.66
C PHE A 8 -25.07 -0.06 53.38
N ASN A 9 -25.61 0.98 52.74
CA ASN A 9 -25.03 1.54 51.51
C ASN A 9 -24.11 2.76 51.75
N LEU A 10 -24.00 3.26 52.98
CA LEU A 10 -23.09 4.36 53.33
C LEU A 10 -21.73 3.88 53.89
N LEU A 11 -21.64 2.64 54.37
CA LEU A 11 -20.41 2.06 54.95
C LEU A 11 -19.54 1.29 53.95
N ALA A 12 -20.02 1.07 52.71
CA ALA A 12 -19.22 0.52 51.62
C ALA A 12 -18.54 1.61 50.74
N ALA A 13 -18.79 2.89 51.02
CA ALA A 13 -18.36 4.01 50.17
C ALA A 13 -17.33 4.96 50.83
N VAL A 14 -16.81 4.68 52.03
CA VAL A 14 -15.93 5.63 52.77
C VAL A 14 -14.76 4.94 53.52
N HIS A 15 -14.15 3.92 52.94
CA HIS A 15 -12.83 3.39 53.33
C HIS A 15 -12.23 2.80 52.05
N GLU A 16 -11.17 3.28 51.41
CA GLU A 16 -10.05 4.15 51.81
C GLU A 16 -9.61 4.94 50.58
N GLU A 17 -9.71 6.26 50.66
CA GLU A 17 -8.92 7.18 49.85
C GLU A 17 -7.90 7.84 50.80
N SER A 18 -6.70 8.09 50.28
CA SER A 18 -5.63 8.94 50.83
C SER A 18 -4.60 8.33 51.79
N LEU A 19 -3.46 7.92 51.22
CA LEU A 19 -2.22 8.73 51.11
C LEU A 19 -0.97 7.87 51.38
N GLU A 20 -0.25 7.54 50.30
CA GLU A 20 1.22 7.65 50.22
C GLU A 20 1.65 7.41 48.75
N GLN A 21 1.94 8.51 48.04
CA GLN A 21 2.78 8.50 46.84
C GLN A 21 4.25 8.63 47.30
N PRO A 22 5.21 7.96 46.65
CA PRO A 22 5.91 8.67 45.57
C PRO A 22 6.36 7.79 44.39
N CYS A 23 6.30 8.37 43.19
CA CYS A 23 7.31 8.26 42.12
C CYS A 23 8.00 6.90 41.86
N GLN A 24 7.35 5.95 41.17
CA GLN A 24 8.09 4.81 40.58
C GLN A 24 7.56 4.28 39.24
N PHE A 25 6.65 4.98 38.56
CA PHE A 25 5.98 4.44 37.36
C PHE A 25 6.47 4.98 36.01
N THR A 26 7.48 5.85 35.99
CA THR A 26 7.95 6.49 34.75
C THR A 26 9.24 5.92 34.17
N ILE A 27 9.80 4.85 34.74
CA ILE A 27 11.05 4.24 34.25
C ILE A 27 10.79 2.97 33.40
N ASN A 28 9.70 2.25 33.62
CA ASN A 28 9.44 0.99 32.88
C ASN A 28 8.83 1.18 31.49
N LYS A 29 8.28 2.37 31.16
CA LYS A 29 7.70 2.62 29.84
C LYS A 29 8.75 2.96 28.78
N ALA A 30 9.83 3.64 29.17
CA ALA A 30 10.98 3.87 28.29
C ALA A 30 11.76 2.56 27.99
N SER A 31 11.70 1.58 28.89
CA SER A 31 12.35 0.28 28.71
C SER A 31 11.58 -0.66 27.77
N SER A 32 10.25 -0.55 27.66
CA SER A 32 9.44 -1.35 26.73
C SER A 32 9.70 -0.94 25.29
N ASP A 33 9.69 0.37 25.01
CA ASP A 33 9.95 0.90 23.67
C ASP A 33 11.40 0.58 23.21
N CYS A 34 12.35 0.56 24.15
CA CYS A 34 13.73 0.15 23.90
C CYS A 34 13.85 -1.36 23.62
N TYR A 35 13.08 -2.19 24.32
CA TYR A 35 13.09 -3.63 24.13
C TYR A 35 12.43 -4.05 22.81
N ASP A 36 11.35 -3.38 22.42
CA ASP A 36 10.70 -3.61 21.12
C ASP A 36 11.59 -3.17 19.95
N GLN A 37 12.31 -2.05 20.11
CA GLN A 37 13.32 -1.59 19.15
C GLN A 37 14.50 -2.58 19.09
N LEU A 38 14.98 -3.06 20.24
CA LEU A 38 16.03 -4.08 20.33
C LEU A 38 15.58 -5.40 19.68
N LEU A 39 14.34 -5.85 19.90
CA LEU A 39 13.81 -7.06 19.27
C LEU A 39 13.62 -6.89 17.76
N ALA A 40 13.23 -5.70 17.29
CA ALA A 40 13.18 -5.38 15.88
C ALA A 40 14.59 -5.40 15.25
N ASP A 41 15.57 -4.79 15.92
CA ASP A 41 16.95 -4.75 15.44
C ASP A 41 17.63 -6.13 15.52
N VAL A 42 17.38 -6.91 16.58
CA VAL A 42 17.86 -8.30 16.71
C VAL A 42 17.22 -9.22 15.67
N ARG A 43 15.93 -9.07 15.37
CA ARG A 43 15.27 -9.78 14.24
C ARG A 43 15.91 -9.42 12.90
N HIS A 44 16.38 -8.18 12.75
CA HIS A 44 17.02 -7.71 11.53
C HIS A 44 18.49 -8.18 11.39
N ILE A 45 19.18 -8.42 12.51
CA ILE A 45 20.57 -8.89 12.57
C ILE A 45 20.65 -10.41 12.40
N ILE A 46 19.73 -11.18 12.99
CA ILE A 46 19.78 -12.66 13.00
C ILE A 46 19.32 -13.27 11.68
N GLY A 47 18.59 -12.52 10.85
CA GLY A 47 18.26 -12.94 9.48
C GLY A 47 18.07 -11.72 8.59
N PRO A 48 19.00 -11.41 7.66
CA PRO A 48 18.70 -10.43 6.63
C PRO A 48 17.45 -10.94 5.90
N GLN A 49 16.32 -10.25 6.10
CA GLN A 49 15.06 -10.58 5.44
C GLN A 49 15.36 -10.71 3.95
N GLU A 50 15.01 -11.85 3.36
CA GLU A 50 14.89 -11.90 1.90
C GLU A 50 14.02 -10.71 1.50
N LYS A 51 14.44 -9.97 0.48
CA LYS A 51 13.83 -8.71 0.01
C LYS A 51 12.38 -8.88 -0.49
N SER A 52 11.78 -10.04 -0.24
CA SER A 52 10.39 -10.36 -0.47
C SER A 52 9.48 -9.42 0.33
N VAL A 53 8.78 -8.53 -0.37
CA VAL A 53 7.82 -7.58 0.20
C VAL A 53 6.47 -8.26 0.38
N LEU A 54 6.02 -9.02 -0.62
CA LEU A 54 4.70 -9.63 -0.70
C LEU A 54 4.70 -11.16 -0.57
N GLY A 55 5.84 -11.83 -0.73
CA GLY A 55 5.93 -13.30 -0.62
C GLY A 55 5.75 -14.00 -1.96
N ILE A 56 5.71 -13.23 -3.05
CA ILE A 56 5.47 -13.75 -4.40
C ILE A 56 6.68 -13.36 -5.24
N PRO A 57 7.58 -14.29 -5.60
CA PRO A 57 8.85 -13.97 -6.26
C PRO A 57 8.70 -13.14 -7.53
N GLN A 58 7.68 -13.43 -8.36
CA GLN A 58 7.42 -12.68 -9.60
C GLN A 58 7.04 -11.22 -9.31
N LEU A 59 6.24 -10.99 -8.28
CA LEU A 59 5.77 -9.66 -7.92
C LEU A 59 6.84 -8.90 -7.11
N ASP A 60 7.58 -9.59 -6.25
CA ASP A 60 8.68 -9.02 -5.49
C ASP A 60 9.82 -8.57 -6.42
N LYS A 61 10.17 -9.39 -7.43
CA LYS A 61 11.12 -9.00 -8.48
C LYS A 61 10.64 -7.77 -9.26
N LEU A 62 9.33 -7.68 -9.53
CA LEU A 62 8.75 -6.49 -10.14
C LEU A 62 8.95 -5.27 -9.24
N LEU A 63 8.59 -5.37 -7.95
CA LEU A 63 8.69 -4.27 -6.99
C LEU A 63 10.13 -3.83 -6.73
N GLU A 64 11.07 -4.76 -6.60
CA GLU A 64 12.49 -4.47 -6.36
C GLU A 64 13.07 -3.55 -7.44
N SER A 65 12.72 -3.78 -8.70
CA SER A 65 13.20 -2.98 -9.83
C SER A 65 12.80 -1.50 -9.78
N PHE A 66 11.72 -1.18 -9.06
CA PHE A 66 11.24 0.20 -8.87
C PHE A 66 11.62 0.78 -7.51
N ARG A 67 11.81 -0.07 -6.49
CA ARG A 67 12.18 0.36 -5.14
C ARG A 67 13.67 0.64 -4.98
N TYR A 68 14.51 -0.07 -5.72
CA TYR A 68 15.96 0.08 -5.70
C TYR A 68 16.47 0.34 -7.13
N PRO A 69 16.53 1.60 -7.58
CA PRO A 69 17.24 1.90 -8.81
C PRO A 69 18.71 1.49 -8.61
N ASP A 70 19.29 0.76 -9.57
CA ASP A 70 20.70 0.35 -9.55
C ASP A 70 21.56 1.56 -9.18
N GLU A 71 22.23 1.50 -8.02
CA GLU A 71 23.24 2.48 -7.70
C GLU A 71 24.31 2.44 -8.80
N PRO A 72 24.77 3.60 -9.31
CA PRO A 72 25.92 3.61 -10.19
C PRO A 72 27.06 2.96 -9.43
N ALA A 73 27.65 1.90 -10.01
CA ALA A 73 28.76 1.18 -9.42
C ALA A 73 29.77 2.16 -8.80
N PRO A 74 30.23 1.94 -7.56
CA PRO A 74 31.11 2.87 -6.89
C PRO A 74 32.29 3.17 -7.82
N ARG A 75 32.42 4.45 -8.20
CA ARG A 75 33.56 4.90 -8.99
C ARG A 75 34.79 4.49 -8.20
N ARG A 76 35.58 3.56 -8.76
CA ARG A 76 36.89 3.21 -8.22
C ARG A 76 37.61 4.53 -7.91
N PRO A 77 38.10 4.74 -6.68
CA PRO A 77 38.99 5.87 -6.42
C PRO A 77 40.15 5.74 -7.41
N GLU A 78 40.31 6.73 -8.29
CA GLU A 78 41.52 6.86 -9.07
C GLU A 78 42.65 7.00 -8.05
N TRP A 79 43.47 5.95 -7.95
CA TRP A 79 44.71 6.00 -7.21
C TRP A 79 45.61 7.03 -7.89
N VAL A 80 45.53 8.27 -7.40
CA VAL A 80 46.55 9.28 -7.69
C VAL A 80 47.83 8.75 -7.09
N SER A 81 48.71 8.25 -7.96
CA SER A 81 50.05 7.84 -7.58
C SER A 81 50.84 9.10 -7.24
N SER A 82 50.78 9.53 -5.98
CA SER A 82 51.64 10.59 -5.47
C SER A 82 53.07 10.06 -5.38
N GLY A 83 53.95 10.69 -6.17
CA GLY A 83 55.38 10.47 -6.12
C GLY A 83 55.95 10.75 -4.73
N ALA A 84 56.95 9.95 -4.38
CA ALA A 84 57.68 10.05 -3.12
C ALA A 84 58.33 11.44 -2.93
N PRO A 85 58.29 12.02 -1.72
CA PRO A 85 59.27 13.00 -1.30
C PRO A 85 60.44 12.29 -0.62
N SER A 86 61.63 12.50 -1.16
CA SER A 86 62.91 12.18 -0.52
C SER A 86 63.11 13.05 0.72
N LEU A 87 63.49 12.41 1.84
CA LEU A 87 63.94 13.02 3.08
C LEU A 87 65.16 13.93 2.86
N GLU A 88 65.11 15.16 3.38
CA GLU A 88 66.28 15.87 3.90
C GLU A 88 65.94 16.42 5.29
N TYR A 89 66.79 16.05 6.25
CA TYR A 89 66.79 16.54 7.63
C TYR A 89 67.40 17.94 7.67
N HIS A 90 66.78 18.88 8.38
CA HIS A 90 67.50 19.92 9.12
C HIS A 90 66.71 20.35 10.37
N ALA A 91 67.47 20.51 11.45
CA ALA A 91 67.02 20.70 12.83
C ALA A 91 66.83 22.17 13.21
N ASP A 92 66.18 22.34 14.36
CA ASP A 92 66.13 23.50 15.28
C ASP A 92 65.16 24.65 14.95
N GLN A 93 64.05 24.74 15.71
CA GLN A 93 63.79 25.83 16.67
C GLN A 93 62.42 25.68 17.37
N GLU A 94 62.43 25.88 18.69
CA GLU A 94 61.26 26.02 19.55
C GLU A 94 60.58 27.38 19.33
N GLU A 95 59.25 27.43 19.16
CA GLU A 95 58.45 28.59 19.58
C GLU A 95 56.96 28.22 19.81
N TYR A 96 56.40 28.78 20.88
CA TYR A 96 55.03 28.60 21.38
C TYR A 96 53.95 29.17 20.43
N GLY A 97 52.79 28.49 20.34
CA GLY A 97 51.59 29.06 19.70
C GLY A 97 50.31 28.27 19.98
N TYR A 98 49.39 28.87 20.75
CA TYR A 98 48.01 28.42 20.93
C TYR A 98 47.20 28.58 19.64
N ALA A 99 46.38 27.56 19.30
CA ALA A 99 44.97 27.66 18.87
C ALA A 99 44.57 26.59 17.83
N GLU A 100 43.61 25.76 18.24
CA GLU A 100 42.38 25.45 17.49
C GLU A 100 42.43 24.50 16.28
N VAL A 101 41.31 23.75 16.15
CA VAL A 101 40.78 23.08 14.95
C VAL A 101 40.91 21.54 14.87
N LEU A 102 39.84 20.91 15.39
CA LEU A 102 39.04 19.80 14.82
C LEU A 102 39.57 18.35 14.79
N ASN A 103 39.00 17.56 15.71
CA ASN A 103 38.39 16.23 15.52
C ASN A 103 38.81 15.44 14.28
N ALA A 104 39.85 14.63 14.42
CA ALA A 104 40.03 13.41 13.65
C ALA A 104 39.50 12.21 14.46
N GLU A 105 38.19 12.21 14.73
CA GLU A 105 37.51 11.00 15.19
C GLU A 105 37.09 10.19 13.97
N THR A 106 37.83 9.10 13.74
CA THR A 106 37.30 7.80 13.33
C THR A 106 36.10 7.82 12.38
N GLU A 107 36.32 8.19 11.12
CA GLU A 107 35.42 7.77 10.02
C GLU A 107 35.57 6.25 9.82
N ARG A 108 34.96 5.46 10.71
CA ARG A 108 34.51 4.13 10.33
C ARG A 108 33.43 4.35 9.28
N SER A 109 33.72 3.95 8.04
CA SER A 109 32.71 3.73 7.01
C SER A 109 31.70 2.69 7.51
N GLU A 110 30.69 3.15 8.24
CA GLU A 110 29.45 2.42 8.38
C GLU A 110 28.81 2.40 7.00
N THR A 111 28.88 1.24 6.36
CA THR A 111 28.06 0.91 5.20
C THR A 111 26.61 1.09 5.61
N HIS A 112 26.04 2.25 5.27
CA HIS A 112 24.63 2.56 5.45
C HIS A 112 23.82 1.54 4.63
N LEU A 113 23.47 0.41 5.25
CA LEU A 113 22.42 -0.50 4.78
C LEU A 113 21.16 0.35 4.74
N THR A 114 20.83 0.88 3.56
CA THR A 114 19.66 1.72 3.37
C THR A 114 18.43 0.88 3.70
N LYS A 115 17.86 1.12 4.91
CA LYS A 115 16.66 0.41 5.38
C LYS A 115 15.59 0.51 4.29
N SER A 116 15.19 -0.66 3.82
CA SER A 116 14.19 -0.88 2.79
C SER A 116 12.83 -0.33 3.26
N LYS A 117 12.45 0.88 2.83
CA LYS A 117 11.14 1.47 3.19
C LYS A 117 9.99 0.53 2.77
N PRO A 118 9.06 0.13 3.65
CA PRO A 118 7.96 -0.77 3.29
C PRO A 118 7.19 -0.28 2.05
N ALA A 119 6.61 -1.20 1.26
CA ALA A 119 5.96 -0.81 0.00
C ALA A 119 4.60 -0.17 0.23
N ILE A 120 4.28 0.82 -0.60
CA ILE A 120 2.93 1.35 -0.79
C ILE A 120 2.54 1.04 -2.24
N ILE A 121 1.50 0.22 -2.44
CA ILE A 121 1.15 -0.31 -3.75
C ILE A 121 -0.31 0.01 -4.06
N GLU A 122 -0.53 0.65 -5.20
CA GLU A 122 -1.85 0.84 -5.77
C GLU A 122 -2.15 -0.27 -6.77
N PHE A 123 -3.31 -0.93 -6.63
CA PHE A 123 -3.89 -1.76 -7.69
C PHE A 123 -5.02 -0.99 -8.37
N THR A 124 -4.86 -0.69 -9.64
CA THR A 124 -5.85 0.08 -10.42
C THR A 124 -6.31 -0.71 -11.64
N SER A 125 -7.49 -0.36 -12.16
CA SER A 125 -8.01 -0.94 -13.39
C SER A 125 -9.05 -0.03 -14.03
N GLN A 126 -9.10 -0.06 -15.36
CA GLN A 126 -10.12 0.68 -16.13
C GLN A 126 -11.48 -0.03 -16.14
N GLN A 127 -11.51 -1.33 -15.85
CA GLN A 127 -12.72 -2.16 -15.89
C GLN A 127 -13.06 -2.69 -14.50
N SER A 128 -14.36 -2.82 -14.23
CA SER A 128 -14.84 -3.63 -13.11
C SER A 128 -14.46 -5.09 -13.31
N ALA A 129 -14.45 -5.87 -12.22
CA ALA A 129 -14.13 -7.30 -12.23
C ALA A 129 -12.74 -7.66 -12.82
N SER A 130 -11.77 -6.76 -12.69
CA SER A 130 -10.37 -6.95 -13.09
C SER A 130 -9.54 -7.86 -12.18
N GLY A 131 -10.16 -8.52 -11.19
CA GLY A 131 -9.46 -9.44 -10.29
C GLY A 131 -8.76 -8.80 -9.09
N LYS A 132 -8.81 -7.47 -8.91
CA LYS A 132 -8.13 -6.76 -7.79
C LYS A 132 -8.38 -7.38 -6.42
N THR A 133 -9.64 -7.53 -6.01
CA THR A 133 -10.00 -8.11 -4.71
C THR A 133 -9.52 -9.57 -4.57
N ASN A 134 -9.52 -10.35 -5.67
CA ASN A 134 -8.99 -11.72 -5.65
C ASN A 134 -7.46 -11.73 -5.48
N LEU A 135 -6.74 -10.82 -6.14
CA LEU A 135 -5.30 -10.64 -5.90
C LEU A 135 -5.03 -10.23 -4.45
N LEU A 136 -5.85 -9.34 -3.88
CA LEU A 136 -5.73 -8.99 -2.46
C LEU A 136 -5.97 -10.20 -1.54
N TYR A 137 -6.92 -11.09 -1.84
CA TYR A 137 -7.09 -12.34 -1.09
C TYR A 137 -5.85 -13.24 -1.17
N TYR A 138 -5.26 -13.35 -2.36
CA TYR A 138 -4.04 -14.12 -2.55
C TYR A 138 -2.86 -13.52 -1.77
N LEU A 139 -2.70 -12.19 -1.78
CA LEU A 139 -1.67 -11.50 -1.01
C LEU A 139 -1.88 -11.62 0.50
N ALA A 140 -3.13 -11.51 0.97
CA ALA A 140 -3.47 -11.71 2.37
C ALA A 140 -3.16 -13.15 2.82
N THR A 141 -3.42 -14.14 1.96
CA THR A 141 -3.08 -15.55 2.18
C THR A 141 -1.58 -15.73 2.42
N HIS A 142 -0.74 -15.20 1.52
CA HIS A 142 0.72 -15.23 1.67
C HIS A 142 1.21 -14.49 2.92
N ALA A 143 0.58 -13.39 3.28
CA ALA A 143 0.95 -12.65 4.47
C ALA A 143 0.62 -13.40 5.77
N THR A 144 -0.52 -14.10 5.85
CA THR A 144 -0.99 -14.73 7.10
C THR A 144 -0.50 -16.14 7.36
N LEU A 145 -0.25 -16.93 6.30
CA LEU A 145 0.19 -18.30 6.48
C LEU A 145 1.54 -18.40 7.21
N LEU A 146 1.78 -19.54 7.85
CA LEU A 146 3.06 -19.84 8.51
C LEU A 146 4.18 -19.94 7.47
N ARG A 147 5.42 -19.71 7.91
CA ARG A 147 6.60 -19.77 7.02
C ARG A 147 6.83 -21.15 6.41
N GLU A 148 6.51 -22.19 7.17
CA GLU A 148 6.56 -23.59 6.71
C GLU A 148 5.60 -23.86 5.55
N GLU A 149 4.53 -23.07 5.43
CA GLU A 149 3.52 -23.16 4.36
C GLU A 149 3.76 -22.12 3.25
N GLY A 150 4.95 -21.50 3.22
CA GLY A 150 5.31 -20.46 2.24
C GLY A 150 4.80 -19.06 2.58
N GLY A 151 4.26 -18.84 3.77
CA GLY A 151 3.74 -17.53 4.20
C GLY A 151 4.71 -16.68 5.04
N LYS A 152 4.22 -15.55 5.56
CA LYS A 152 5.03 -14.58 6.36
C LYS A 152 4.75 -14.57 7.85
N GLN A 153 3.72 -15.30 8.31
CA GLN A 153 3.27 -15.35 9.69
C GLN A 153 2.94 -13.96 10.26
N SER A 154 2.34 -13.11 9.44
CA SER A 154 1.98 -11.75 9.81
C SER A 154 0.47 -11.60 10.04
N ALA A 155 0.09 -10.60 10.83
CA ALA A 155 -1.29 -10.13 10.88
C ALA A 155 -1.60 -9.28 9.64
N VAL A 156 -2.85 -9.33 9.19
CA VAL A 156 -3.37 -8.51 8.08
C VAL A 156 -4.53 -7.67 8.56
N VAL A 157 -4.53 -6.39 8.23
CA VAL A 157 -5.67 -5.50 8.43
C VAL A 157 -6.31 -5.22 7.09
N TRP A 158 -7.62 -5.44 6.98
CA TRP A 158 -8.41 -5.20 5.78
C TRP A 158 -9.48 -4.16 6.05
N ILE A 159 -9.40 -3.01 5.39
CA ILE A 159 -10.43 -1.97 5.42
C ILE A 159 -11.31 -2.13 4.17
N ASP A 160 -12.49 -2.72 4.37
CA ASP A 160 -13.49 -3.03 3.34
C ASP A 160 -14.46 -1.86 3.17
N ASN A 161 -14.04 -0.84 2.42
CA ASN A 161 -14.84 0.35 2.19
C ASN A 161 -16.02 0.09 1.24
N ASP A 162 -15.89 -0.88 0.32
CA ASP A 162 -16.93 -1.18 -0.66
C ASP A 162 -17.89 -2.29 -0.22
N GLY A 163 -17.67 -2.89 0.96
CA GLY A 163 -18.52 -3.97 1.48
C GLY A 163 -18.42 -5.28 0.68
N ARG A 164 -17.30 -5.50 -0.02
CA ARG A 164 -17.11 -6.62 -0.97
C ARG A 164 -16.25 -7.75 -0.41
N PHE A 165 -15.72 -7.60 0.79
CA PHE A 165 -14.95 -8.64 1.44
C PHE A 165 -15.80 -9.90 1.68
N SER A 166 -15.25 -11.06 1.33
CA SER A 166 -15.86 -12.38 1.51
C SER A 166 -14.86 -13.32 2.21
N ALA A 167 -15.14 -13.62 3.47
CA ALA A 167 -14.37 -14.58 4.25
C ALA A 167 -14.39 -15.98 3.61
N SER A 168 -15.54 -16.39 3.06
CA SER A 168 -15.69 -17.68 2.37
C SER A 168 -14.75 -17.75 1.16
N ARG A 169 -14.67 -16.68 0.37
CA ARG A 169 -13.77 -16.64 -0.79
C ARG A 169 -12.31 -16.68 -0.36
N LEU A 170 -11.94 -15.93 0.68
CA LEU A 170 -10.58 -15.95 1.20
C LEU A 170 -10.20 -17.33 1.77
N SER A 171 -11.13 -17.99 2.47
CA SER A 171 -10.95 -19.37 2.95
C SER A 171 -10.69 -20.36 1.81
N GLN A 172 -11.38 -20.21 0.67
CA GLN A 172 -11.15 -21.05 -0.51
C GLN A 172 -9.74 -20.81 -1.07
N VAL A 173 -9.32 -19.55 -1.19
CA VAL A 173 -7.98 -19.20 -1.67
C VAL A 173 -6.89 -19.76 -0.74
N LEU A 174 -7.06 -19.64 0.58
CA LEU A 174 -6.18 -20.25 1.59
C LEU A 174 -6.10 -21.76 1.45
N HIS A 175 -7.24 -22.43 1.36
CA HIS A 175 -7.31 -23.89 1.26
C HIS A 175 -6.63 -24.40 0.00
N ASN A 176 -6.93 -23.81 -1.16
CA ASN A 176 -6.32 -24.20 -2.42
C ASN A 176 -4.81 -23.94 -2.42
N HIS A 177 -4.36 -22.82 -1.85
CA HIS A 177 -2.93 -22.55 -1.72
C HIS A 177 -2.22 -23.65 -0.93
N LEU A 178 -2.73 -24.03 0.24
CA LEU A 178 -2.18 -25.11 1.07
C LEU A 178 -2.17 -26.46 0.33
N GLN A 179 -3.26 -26.79 -0.38
CA GLN A 179 -3.33 -28.01 -1.19
C GLN A 179 -2.35 -28.03 -2.36
N THR A 180 -2.07 -26.87 -2.97
CA THR A 180 -1.08 -26.79 -4.05
C THR A 180 0.35 -26.91 -3.53
N SER A 181 0.65 -26.31 -2.37
CA SER A 181 1.97 -26.37 -1.75
C SER A 181 2.30 -27.77 -1.21
N SER A 182 1.31 -28.52 -0.70
CA SER A 182 1.53 -29.88 -0.19
C SER A 182 1.81 -30.90 -1.29
N LYS A 183 1.24 -30.71 -2.50
CA LYS A 183 1.42 -31.59 -3.66
C LYS A 183 2.82 -31.50 -4.27
N THR A 184 3.50 -30.38 -4.10
CA THR A 184 4.88 -30.22 -4.57
C THR A 184 5.89 -30.97 -3.70
N ASP A 185 5.59 -31.18 -2.41
CA ASP A 185 6.55 -31.70 -1.43
C ASP A 185 6.28 -33.15 -0.97
N SER A 186 5.14 -33.75 -1.30
CA SER A 186 4.81 -35.10 -0.82
C SER A 186 3.96 -35.94 -1.78
N THR A 187 4.22 -37.26 -1.81
CA THR A 187 3.43 -38.28 -2.54
C THR A 187 2.22 -38.78 -1.74
N ASN A 188 1.95 -38.22 -0.56
CA ASN A 188 0.83 -38.59 0.28
C ASN A 188 -0.34 -37.61 0.08
N GLU A 189 -1.56 -38.14 0.02
CA GLU A 189 -2.77 -37.33 -0.05
C GLU A 189 -2.80 -36.34 1.13
N PRO A 190 -3.01 -35.04 0.88
CA PRO A 190 -3.08 -34.05 1.94
C PRO A 190 -4.28 -34.33 2.84
N ASP A 191 -4.05 -34.36 4.15
CA ASP A 191 -5.13 -34.42 5.13
C ASP A 191 -5.99 -33.15 5.00
N GLU A 192 -7.19 -33.32 4.44
CA GLU A 192 -8.13 -32.22 4.18
C GLU A 192 -8.55 -31.52 5.48
N GLU A 193 -8.72 -32.26 6.58
CA GLU A 193 -9.16 -31.68 7.84
C GLU A 193 -8.04 -30.84 8.48
N ALA A 194 -6.80 -31.34 8.44
CA ALA A 194 -5.64 -30.56 8.86
C ALA A 194 -5.48 -29.29 8.01
N THR A 195 -5.66 -29.39 6.69
CA THR A 195 -5.56 -28.25 5.77
C THR A 195 -6.64 -27.20 6.05
N ARG A 196 -7.88 -27.65 6.29
CA ARG A 196 -8.99 -26.79 6.69
C ARG A 196 -8.72 -26.11 8.03
N SER A 197 -8.21 -26.84 9.02
CA SER A 197 -7.85 -26.28 10.33
C SER A 197 -6.79 -25.18 10.20
N LYS A 198 -5.74 -25.40 9.39
CA LYS A 198 -4.72 -24.38 9.08
C LYS A 198 -5.31 -23.14 8.43
N ALA A 199 -6.22 -23.31 7.47
CA ALA A 199 -6.90 -22.19 6.81
C ALA A 199 -7.76 -21.38 7.81
N ILE A 200 -8.48 -22.05 8.71
CA ILE A 200 -9.27 -21.38 9.76
C ILE A 200 -8.37 -20.62 10.73
N ASP A 201 -7.25 -21.20 11.15
CA ASP A 201 -6.27 -20.52 12.00
C ASP A 201 -5.73 -19.25 11.33
N ALA A 202 -5.34 -19.34 10.06
CA ALA A 202 -4.86 -18.19 9.28
C ALA A 202 -5.90 -17.06 9.15
N LEU A 203 -7.19 -17.41 9.01
CA LEU A 203 -8.28 -16.42 8.99
C LEU A 203 -8.41 -15.64 10.31
N THR A 204 -8.04 -16.25 11.44
CA THR A 204 -8.10 -15.55 12.74
C THR A 204 -7.11 -14.38 12.85
N HIS A 205 -6.15 -14.33 11.92
CA HIS A 205 -5.13 -13.28 11.83
C HIS A 205 -5.44 -12.19 10.80
N ILE A 206 -6.68 -12.17 10.28
CA ILE A 206 -7.16 -11.17 9.32
C ILE A 206 -8.23 -10.32 9.98
N HIS A 207 -7.90 -9.06 10.25
CA HIS A 207 -8.77 -8.11 10.93
C HIS A 207 -9.51 -7.26 9.91
N VAL A 208 -10.82 -7.47 9.79
CA VAL A 208 -11.65 -6.79 8.78
C VAL A 208 -12.45 -5.67 9.43
N PHE A 209 -12.30 -4.46 8.90
CA PHE A 209 -13.07 -3.28 9.29
C PHE A 209 -13.92 -2.81 8.10
N ARG A 210 -15.20 -2.54 8.33
CA ARG A 210 -16.14 -2.07 7.30
C ARG A 210 -16.66 -0.68 7.66
N PRO A 211 -15.94 0.38 7.28
CA PRO A 211 -16.41 1.75 7.48
C PRO A 211 -17.51 2.12 6.49
N TYR A 212 -18.27 3.16 6.84
CA TYR A 212 -19.35 3.75 6.03
C TYR A 212 -19.03 5.19 5.60
N SER A 213 -17.87 5.73 5.98
CA SER A 213 -17.41 7.06 5.60
C SER A 213 -15.90 7.22 5.78
N SER A 214 -15.32 8.23 5.14
CA SER A 214 -13.92 8.65 5.33
C SER A 214 -13.58 9.03 6.77
N SER A 215 -14.52 9.61 7.52
CA SER A 215 -14.31 9.93 8.94
C SER A 215 -14.17 8.66 9.78
N GLN A 216 -14.94 7.61 9.48
CA GLN A 216 -14.82 6.33 10.18
C GLN A 216 -13.52 5.61 9.81
N VAL A 217 -13.06 5.71 8.56
CA VAL A 217 -11.71 5.24 8.16
C VAL A 217 -10.66 5.91 9.04
N LEU A 218 -10.72 7.23 9.22
CA LEU A 218 -9.79 7.95 10.08
C LEU A 218 -9.82 7.45 11.52
N SER A 219 -11.01 7.28 12.12
CA SER A 219 -11.13 6.74 13.48
C SER A 219 -10.58 5.32 13.62
N ILE A 220 -10.75 4.47 12.59
CA ILE A 220 -10.13 3.14 12.56
C ILE A 220 -8.61 3.27 12.56
N LEU A 221 -8.04 4.10 11.68
CA LEU A 221 -6.58 4.29 11.60
C LEU A 221 -6.01 4.86 12.91
N GLU A 222 -6.69 5.80 13.55
CA GLU A 222 -6.26 6.40 14.82
C GLU A 222 -6.27 5.40 15.99
N SER A 223 -7.25 4.48 16.02
CA SER A 223 -7.36 3.44 17.04
C SER A 223 -6.66 2.14 16.67
N LEU A 224 -6.09 2.03 15.46
CA LEU A 224 -5.56 0.76 14.95
C LEU A 224 -4.39 0.26 15.79
N ALA A 225 -3.51 1.17 16.21
CA ALA A 225 -2.35 0.79 16.99
C ALA A 225 -2.73 0.25 18.38
N SER A 226 -3.70 0.88 19.05
CA SER A 226 -4.18 0.38 20.34
C SER A 226 -4.95 -0.93 20.19
N TYR A 227 -5.70 -1.10 19.10
CA TYR A 227 -6.35 -2.38 18.79
C TYR A 227 -5.34 -3.51 18.59
N LEU A 228 -4.34 -3.32 17.72
CA LEU A 228 -3.36 -4.35 17.35
C LEU A 228 -2.45 -4.77 18.51
N LEU A 229 -2.20 -3.84 19.44
CA LEU A 229 -1.36 -4.07 20.62
C LEU A 229 -2.16 -4.51 21.85
N ASP A 230 -3.45 -4.84 21.68
CA ASP A 230 -4.31 -5.31 22.76
C ASP A 230 -4.52 -6.83 22.68
N GLN A 231 -3.78 -7.55 23.52
CA GLN A 231 -3.87 -9.01 23.64
C GLN A 231 -5.27 -9.53 24.02
N THR A 232 -6.12 -8.68 24.60
CA THR A 232 -7.47 -9.10 25.04
C THR A 232 -8.48 -9.09 23.91
N ARG A 233 -8.20 -8.35 22.82
CA ARG A 233 -9.16 -8.13 21.74
C ARG A 233 -9.01 -9.11 20.59
N HIS A 234 -7.84 -9.73 20.43
CA HIS A 234 -7.59 -10.68 19.37
C HIS A 234 -6.38 -11.58 19.61
N ARG A 235 -6.28 -12.67 18.83
CA ARG A 235 -5.18 -13.64 18.94
C ARG A 235 -3.90 -13.26 18.21
N SER A 236 -3.94 -12.26 17.34
CA SER A 236 -2.80 -11.85 16.49
C SER A 236 -1.72 -11.01 17.18
N PHE A 237 -1.82 -10.74 18.49
CA PHE A 237 -0.90 -9.83 19.20
C PHE A 237 0.57 -10.26 19.08
N HIS A 238 0.83 -11.56 18.96
CA HIS A 238 2.17 -12.12 18.81
C HIS A 238 2.73 -12.06 17.37
N ARG A 239 1.93 -11.60 16.39
CA ARG A 239 2.31 -11.51 14.98
C ARG A 239 2.56 -10.06 14.58
N PRO A 240 3.61 -9.76 13.81
CA PRO A 240 3.82 -8.41 13.27
C PRO A 240 2.71 -8.07 12.28
N LEU A 241 2.32 -6.79 12.19
CA LEU A 241 1.46 -6.33 11.10
C LEU A 241 2.28 -6.34 9.80
N GLY A 242 1.95 -7.26 8.89
CA GLY A 242 2.66 -7.38 7.61
C GLY A 242 1.99 -6.58 6.50
N LEU A 243 0.67 -6.48 6.54
CA LEU A 243 -0.13 -5.95 5.44
C LEU A 243 -1.33 -5.15 5.93
N LEU A 244 -1.47 -3.93 5.41
CA LEU A 244 -2.65 -3.09 5.56
C LEU A 244 -3.31 -2.90 4.18
N ILE A 245 -4.55 -3.34 4.05
CA ILE A 245 -5.31 -3.34 2.79
C ILE A 245 -6.46 -2.33 2.88
N ILE A 246 -6.68 -1.55 1.81
CA ILE A 246 -7.85 -0.67 1.64
C ILE A 246 -8.56 -1.01 0.33
N ASP A 247 -9.76 -1.58 0.40
CA ASP A 247 -10.55 -1.99 -0.76
C ASP A 247 -11.95 -1.34 -0.76
N SER A 248 -12.23 -0.27 -1.51
CA SER A 248 -11.31 0.57 -2.29
C SER A 248 -11.00 1.91 -1.63
N ALA A 249 -9.85 2.48 -1.96
CA ALA A 249 -9.43 3.79 -1.48
C ALA A 249 -10.29 4.94 -2.04
N THR A 250 -11.00 4.71 -3.14
CA THR A 250 -11.85 5.69 -3.82
C THR A 250 -13.34 5.58 -3.46
N ALA A 251 -13.73 4.63 -2.61
CA ALA A 251 -15.14 4.33 -2.31
C ALA A 251 -15.95 5.56 -1.85
N PHE A 252 -15.40 6.37 -0.94
CA PHE A 252 -16.08 7.54 -0.38
C PHE A 252 -15.84 8.84 -1.14
N HIS A 253 -15.11 8.81 -2.26
CA HIS A 253 -14.72 10.03 -2.97
C HIS A 253 -15.92 10.89 -3.42
N ALA A 254 -16.98 10.25 -3.94
CA ALA A 254 -18.17 10.98 -4.38
C ALA A 254 -18.94 11.59 -3.20
N GLN A 255 -19.03 10.86 -2.09
CA GLN A 255 -19.66 11.34 -0.86
C GLN A 255 -18.89 12.52 -0.27
N ASP A 256 -17.57 12.39 -0.13
CA ASP A 256 -16.72 13.46 0.41
C ASP A 256 -16.77 14.72 -0.44
N ARG A 257 -16.83 14.57 -1.77
CA ARG A 257 -17.01 15.70 -2.68
C ARG A 257 -18.37 16.37 -2.49
N PHE A 258 -19.44 15.58 -2.40
CA PHE A 258 -20.79 16.11 -2.16
C PHE A 258 -20.85 16.88 -0.85
N ASP A 259 -20.32 16.32 0.24
CA ASP A 259 -20.26 16.97 1.55
C ASP A 259 -19.49 18.30 1.47
N ALA A 260 -18.35 18.33 0.76
CA ALA A 260 -17.54 19.53 0.59
C ALA A 260 -18.26 20.60 -0.25
N ASP A 261 -18.98 20.21 -1.29
CA ASP A 261 -19.76 21.14 -2.11
C ASP A 261 -20.97 21.69 -1.33
N MET A 262 -21.64 20.87 -0.51
CA MET A 262 -22.71 21.33 0.38
C MET A 262 -22.20 22.30 1.44
N ALA A 263 -21.08 22.00 2.11
CA ALA A 263 -20.49 22.89 3.11
C ALA A 263 -20.07 24.26 2.52
N ARG A 264 -19.73 24.31 1.22
CA ARG A 264 -19.43 25.56 0.51
C ARG A 264 -20.68 26.41 0.25
N LEU A 265 -21.84 25.79 0.04
CA LEU A 265 -23.10 26.48 -0.15
C LEU A 265 -23.61 27.10 1.16
N ASP A 266 -23.39 26.42 2.29
CA ASP A 266 -23.80 26.87 3.62
C ASP A 266 -22.85 27.93 4.22
N ALA A 267 -21.67 28.13 3.63
CA ALA A 267 -20.69 29.09 4.13
C ALA A 267 -21.17 30.54 3.90
N PRO A 268 -21.21 31.40 4.95
CA PRO A 268 -21.62 32.78 4.80
C PRO A 268 -20.68 33.53 3.86
N LEU A 269 -21.23 34.35 2.96
CA LEU A 269 -20.51 35.08 1.88
C LEU A 269 -19.28 35.89 2.37
N LEU A 270 -19.22 36.25 3.65
CA LEU A 270 -18.09 36.96 4.26
C LEU A 270 -16.84 36.09 4.52
N GLN A 271 -16.96 34.76 4.50
CA GLN A 271 -15.83 33.82 4.67
C GLN A 271 -15.18 33.41 3.34
N GLN A 272 -15.76 33.77 2.18
CA GLN A 272 -15.16 33.47 0.88
C GLN A 272 -13.86 34.25 0.59
N HIS A 273 -13.58 35.30 1.37
CA HIS A 273 -12.39 36.15 1.22
C HIS A 273 -11.32 35.95 2.30
N SER A 274 -11.46 34.94 3.17
CA SER A 274 -10.39 34.59 4.11
C SER A 274 -9.22 33.98 3.35
N THR A 275 -8.17 34.76 3.14
CA THR A 275 -6.85 34.31 2.69
C THR A 275 -6.22 33.44 3.78
N GLY A 276 -6.50 32.14 3.75
CA GLY A 276 -5.89 31.16 4.64
C GLY A 276 -6.09 29.77 4.07
N HIS A 277 -5.01 29.00 3.97
CA HIS A 277 -4.90 27.74 3.24
C HIS A 277 -6.16 26.85 3.30
N PRO A 278 -6.59 26.26 2.17
CA PRO A 278 -7.70 25.31 2.18
C PRO A 278 -7.39 24.17 3.13
N ALA A 279 -8.34 23.83 4.01
CA ALA A 279 -8.21 22.71 4.93
C ALA A 279 -7.81 21.44 4.17
N PRO A 280 -6.94 20.58 4.74
CA PRO A 280 -6.51 19.37 4.07
C PRO A 280 -7.73 18.51 3.76
N SER A 281 -7.82 18.03 2.51
CA SER A 281 -8.89 17.11 2.13
C SER A 281 -8.89 15.87 3.02
N LYS A 282 -10.05 15.26 3.27
CA LYS A 282 -10.18 14.00 4.01
C LYS A 282 -9.21 12.93 3.49
N THR A 283 -9.06 12.83 2.17
CA THR A 283 -8.09 11.95 1.50
C THR A 283 -6.65 12.22 1.93
N ALA A 284 -6.24 13.50 2.00
CA ALA A 284 -4.88 13.86 2.42
C ALA A 284 -4.63 13.44 3.89
N THR A 285 -5.61 13.66 4.77
CA THR A 285 -5.51 13.22 6.17
C THR A 285 -5.42 11.70 6.29
N ILE A 286 -6.22 10.95 5.53
CA ILE A 286 -6.15 9.48 5.51
C ILE A 286 -4.77 9.03 5.03
N ILE A 287 -4.24 9.60 3.94
CA ILE A 287 -2.90 9.29 3.42
C ILE A 287 -1.82 9.55 4.47
N SER A 288 -1.89 10.68 5.19
CA SER A 288 -0.94 10.98 6.27
C SER A 288 -0.99 9.93 7.38
N ARG A 289 -2.18 9.54 7.84
CA ARG A 289 -2.35 8.48 8.85
C ARG A 289 -1.85 7.12 8.36
N LEU A 290 -2.05 6.79 7.09
CA LEU A 290 -1.51 5.56 6.51
C LEU A 290 0.02 5.55 6.52
N ARG A 291 0.68 6.68 6.22
CA ARG A 291 2.14 6.80 6.33
C ARG A 291 2.63 6.62 7.76
N GLU A 292 1.92 7.19 8.74
CA GLU A 292 2.25 7.03 10.16
C GLU A 292 2.17 5.57 10.59
N ILE A 293 1.08 4.87 10.26
CA ILE A 293 0.90 3.44 10.56
C ILE A 293 1.95 2.60 9.85
N GLN A 294 2.18 2.86 8.56
CA GLN A 294 3.20 2.16 7.77
C GLN A 294 4.58 2.28 8.40
N THR A 295 4.96 3.49 8.83
CA THR A 295 6.26 3.74 9.46
C THR A 295 6.33 3.06 10.83
N ARG A 296 5.26 3.14 11.61
CA ARG A 296 5.20 2.59 12.97
C ARG A 296 5.28 1.07 13.01
N PHE A 297 4.64 0.38 12.07
CA PHE A 297 4.57 -1.08 12.04
C PHE A 297 5.47 -1.71 10.98
N GLU A 298 6.19 -0.89 10.21
CA GLU A 298 7.00 -1.31 9.06
C GLU A 298 6.23 -2.21 8.06
N CYS A 299 4.91 -2.01 7.95
CA CYS A 299 4.02 -2.87 7.17
C CYS A 299 3.90 -2.41 5.71
N ALA A 300 3.56 -3.32 4.80
CA ALA A 300 3.17 -2.94 3.44
C ALA A 300 1.74 -2.39 3.41
N VAL A 301 1.49 -1.36 2.61
CA VAL A 301 0.15 -0.78 2.41
C VAL A 301 -0.29 -1.07 0.98
N LEU A 302 -1.42 -1.77 0.83
CA LEU A 302 -2.05 -2.06 -0.45
C LEU A 302 -3.38 -1.34 -0.52
N PHE A 303 -3.71 -0.77 -1.66
CA PHE A 303 -5.05 -0.23 -1.87
C PHE A 303 -5.50 -0.39 -3.31
N THR A 304 -6.81 -0.49 -3.49
CA THR A 304 -7.41 -0.51 -4.83
C THR A 304 -7.99 0.85 -5.18
N THR A 305 -7.90 1.19 -6.46
CA THR A 305 -8.60 2.35 -7.03
C THR A 305 -9.38 1.93 -8.26
N THR A 306 -10.42 2.69 -8.57
CA THR A 306 -11.16 2.56 -9.84
C THR A 306 -10.83 3.78 -10.70
N THR A 307 -10.21 3.59 -11.85
CA THR A 307 -9.87 4.71 -12.74
C THR A 307 -11.11 5.11 -13.53
N THR A 308 -11.80 6.19 -13.14
CA THR A 308 -12.81 6.83 -14.00
C THR A 308 -12.07 7.74 -14.98
N THR A 309 -11.71 7.20 -16.15
CA THR A 309 -11.26 8.08 -17.25
C THR A 309 -12.45 8.89 -17.74
N THR A 310 -12.62 10.10 -17.25
CA THR A 310 -13.32 11.16 -17.98
C THR A 310 -12.45 11.55 -19.16
N THR A 311 -12.41 10.71 -20.19
CA THR A 311 -11.97 11.20 -21.51
C THR A 311 -13.00 12.27 -21.92
N PRO A 312 -12.59 13.53 -22.19
CA PRO A 312 -13.49 14.44 -22.88
C PRO A 312 -13.79 13.80 -24.23
N LYS A 313 -15.02 13.31 -24.40
CA LYS A 313 -15.52 12.95 -25.72
C LYS A 313 -15.52 14.26 -26.51
N THR A 314 -14.48 14.46 -27.32
CA THR A 314 -14.55 15.40 -28.44
C THR A 314 -15.59 14.86 -29.38
N ASN A 315 -16.85 15.27 -29.15
CA ASN A 315 -17.95 15.06 -30.08
C ASN A 315 -17.65 15.89 -31.34
N ASN A 316 -16.82 15.37 -32.24
CA ASN A 316 -16.86 15.74 -33.64
C ASN A 316 -18.01 14.97 -34.28
N SER A 317 -19.23 15.39 -33.99
CA SER A 317 -20.42 15.05 -34.76
C SER A 317 -20.70 16.20 -35.72
N GLY A 318 -20.71 15.87 -37.02
CA GLY A 318 -20.54 16.79 -38.13
C GLY A 318 -21.60 17.88 -38.28
N ALA A 319 -21.14 19.02 -38.80
CA ALA A 319 -21.99 20.05 -39.39
C ALA A 319 -21.84 20.00 -40.91
N LEU A 320 -22.98 19.92 -41.61
CA LEU A 320 -23.12 20.03 -43.06
C LEU A 320 -22.63 21.40 -43.58
N PRO A 321 -22.22 21.50 -44.87
CA PRO A 321 -21.87 22.76 -45.49
C PRO A 321 -23.14 23.43 -46.04
N ASN A 322 -23.46 24.64 -45.57
CA ASN A 322 -24.14 25.70 -46.36
C ASN A 322 -24.53 26.88 -45.46
N GLN A 323 -23.72 27.94 -45.40
CA GLN A 323 -24.27 29.30 -45.29
C GLN A 323 -23.26 30.37 -45.77
N PRO A 324 -23.70 31.41 -46.52
CA PRO A 324 -22.83 32.44 -47.10
C PRO A 324 -22.48 33.58 -46.11
N PRO A 325 -21.54 34.47 -46.47
CA PRO A 325 -20.88 35.38 -45.53
C PRO A 325 -21.71 36.64 -45.23
N GLN A 326 -21.75 37.03 -43.95
CA GLN A 326 -22.08 38.39 -43.54
C GLN A 326 -21.02 38.93 -42.57
N GLU A 327 -20.52 40.13 -42.90
CA GLU A 327 -19.58 40.94 -42.12
C GLU A 327 -20.29 41.74 -40.99
N PRO A 328 -19.65 42.73 -40.33
CA PRO A 328 -19.05 42.56 -39.02
C PRO A 328 -19.76 43.40 -37.95
N SER A 329 -19.92 42.89 -36.73
CA SER A 329 -20.20 43.76 -35.59
C SER A 329 -19.40 43.37 -34.35
N SER A 330 -18.69 44.40 -33.89
CA SER A 330 -17.85 44.50 -32.72
C SER A 330 -18.57 44.14 -31.43
N LYS A 331 -18.16 43.04 -30.79
CA LYS A 331 -18.20 42.90 -29.33
C LYS A 331 -16.93 42.19 -28.85
N SER A 332 -16.30 42.83 -27.88
CA SER A 332 -15.09 42.44 -27.17
C SER A 332 -15.10 40.97 -26.74
N ARG A 333 -14.25 40.18 -27.41
CA ARG A 333 -13.91 38.81 -27.03
C ARG A 333 -12.93 38.87 -25.85
N PRO A 334 -13.23 38.31 -24.66
CA PRO A 334 -12.22 38.15 -23.63
C PRO A 334 -11.12 37.24 -24.19
N ALA A 335 -9.86 37.66 -24.01
CA ALA A 335 -8.69 36.94 -24.45
C ALA A 335 -8.79 35.48 -23.99
N ALA A 336 -8.79 34.56 -24.96
CA ALA A 336 -8.74 33.14 -24.67
C ALA A 336 -7.46 32.86 -23.89
N ALA A 337 -7.61 32.41 -22.65
CA ALA A 337 -6.50 31.90 -21.86
C ALA A 337 -5.73 30.86 -22.69
N PRO A 338 -4.39 30.84 -22.65
CA PRO A 338 -3.61 29.85 -23.36
C PRO A 338 -4.08 28.45 -22.94
N ILE A 339 -4.57 27.69 -23.92
CA ILE A 339 -4.93 26.28 -23.77
C ILE A 339 -3.61 25.54 -23.58
N HIS A 340 -3.11 25.50 -22.35
CA HIS A 340 -2.13 24.52 -21.97
C HIS A 340 -2.78 23.13 -22.14
N PRO A 341 -2.10 22.14 -22.75
CA PRO A 341 -2.59 20.78 -22.73
C PRO A 341 -2.82 20.39 -21.27
N PRO A 342 -3.99 19.84 -20.89
CA PRO A 342 -4.27 19.52 -19.50
C PRO A 342 -3.24 18.49 -19.05
N THR A 343 -2.30 18.93 -18.20
CA THR A 343 -1.43 18.01 -17.47
C THR A 343 -2.35 17.04 -16.73
N PRO A 344 -2.19 15.72 -16.90
CA PRO A 344 -3.09 14.77 -16.28
C PRO A 344 -3.06 14.95 -14.78
N ILE A 345 -4.18 15.35 -14.18
CA ILE A 345 -4.32 15.49 -12.73
C ILE A 345 -4.13 14.10 -12.12
N ILE A 346 -2.99 13.87 -11.49
CA ILE A 346 -2.70 12.63 -10.77
C ILE A 346 -3.52 12.65 -9.48
N SER A 347 -4.27 11.58 -9.23
CA SER A 347 -5.03 11.42 -7.99
C SER A 347 -4.08 11.45 -6.77
N PRO A 348 -4.48 12.05 -5.63
CA PRO A 348 -3.69 11.98 -4.40
C PRO A 348 -3.31 10.55 -4.01
N TRP A 349 -4.18 9.58 -4.28
CA TRP A 349 -3.91 8.15 -4.07
C TRP A 349 -2.78 7.62 -4.96
N THR A 350 -2.78 7.97 -6.24
CA THR A 350 -1.72 7.58 -7.17
C THR A 350 -0.39 8.24 -6.80
N SER A 351 -0.40 9.49 -6.34
CA SER A 351 0.80 10.17 -5.83
C SER A 351 1.30 9.59 -4.49
N PHE A 352 0.43 8.92 -3.74
CA PHE A 352 0.78 8.25 -2.48
C PHE A 352 1.49 6.90 -2.73
N ALA A 353 1.12 6.19 -3.80
CA ALA A 353 1.71 4.91 -4.16
C ALA A 353 3.19 5.04 -4.54
N ALA A 354 4.00 4.09 -4.08
CA ALA A 354 5.36 3.90 -4.59
C ALA A 354 5.35 3.21 -5.95
N VAL A 355 4.41 2.27 -6.15
CA VAL A 355 4.20 1.56 -7.41
C VAL A 355 2.69 1.45 -7.67
N THR A 356 2.26 1.78 -8.88
CA THR A 356 0.89 1.53 -9.34
C THR A 356 0.89 0.38 -10.33
N LEU A 357 0.13 -0.66 -10.01
CA LEU A 357 -0.06 -1.85 -10.82
C LEU A 357 -1.44 -1.81 -11.47
N GLN A 358 -1.45 -1.89 -12.79
CA GLN A 358 -2.65 -2.00 -13.61
C GLN A 358 -3.03 -3.47 -13.79
N LEU A 359 -4.25 -3.79 -13.37
CA LEU A 359 -4.86 -5.10 -13.53
C LEU A 359 -5.86 -5.08 -14.69
N GLU A 360 -5.72 -6.03 -15.60
CA GLU A 360 -6.66 -6.23 -16.70
C GLU A 360 -6.96 -7.71 -16.93
N ARG A 361 -8.21 -8.02 -17.28
CA ARG A 361 -8.54 -9.37 -17.75
C ARG A 361 -7.97 -9.54 -19.15
N VAL A 362 -7.30 -10.67 -19.39
CA VAL A 362 -6.79 -11.00 -20.72
C VAL A 362 -7.98 -11.05 -21.68
N ARG A 363 -7.96 -10.19 -22.69
CA ARG A 363 -9.07 -10.08 -23.65
C ARG A 363 -9.09 -11.28 -24.57
N VAL A 364 -10.25 -11.89 -24.71
CA VAL A 364 -10.49 -12.88 -25.76
C VAL A 364 -10.82 -12.12 -27.04
N PRO A 365 -10.08 -12.32 -28.16
CA PRO A 365 -10.35 -11.66 -29.42
C PRO A 365 -11.80 -11.86 -29.85
N GLN A 366 -12.44 -10.83 -30.40
CA GLN A 366 -13.79 -10.96 -30.98
C GLN A 366 -13.74 -11.77 -32.28
N PHE A 367 -14.88 -12.28 -32.74
CA PHE A 367 -14.95 -12.92 -34.06
C PHE A 367 -14.70 -11.87 -35.13
N VAL A 368 -13.89 -12.20 -36.14
CA VAL A 368 -13.63 -11.26 -37.24
C VAL A 368 -14.91 -11.12 -38.08
N PRO A 369 -15.24 -9.92 -38.60
CA PRO A 369 -16.49 -9.71 -39.34
C PRO A 369 -16.65 -10.61 -40.57
N GLN A 370 -15.56 -11.10 -41.15
CA GLN A 370 -15.58 -11.98 -42.33
C GLN A 370 -15.68 -13.49 -42.01
N MET A 371 -15.77 -13.86 -40.73
CA MET A 371 -15.81 -15.26 -40.29
C MET A 371 -17.17 -15.89 -40.56
N THR A 372 -17.20 -17.10 -41.12
CA THR A 372 -18.46 -17.81 -41.35
C THR A 372 -19.03 -18.36 -40.03
N LEU A 373 -20.34 -18.66 -40.00
CA LEU A 373 -20.99 -19.22 -38.81
C LEU A 373 -20.34 -20.54 -38.36
N ASP A 374 -20.03 -21.43 -39.31
CA ASP A 374 -19.39 -22.73 -39.00
C ASP A 374 -18.01 -22.54 -38.39
N GLN A 375 -17.23 -21.58 -38.90
CA GLN A 375 -15.94 -21.22 -38.31
C GLN A 375 -16.13 -20.66 -36.89
N CYS A 376 -17.11 -19.78 -36.68
CA CYS A 376 -17.41 -19.22 -35.37
C CYS A 376 -17.77 -20.31 -34.34
N VAL A 377 -18.57 -21.31 -34.73
CA VAL A 377 -18.92 -22.45 -33.86
C VAL A 377 -17.69 -23.28 -33.52
N HIS A 378 -16.83 -23.57 -34.49
CA HIS A 378 -15.59 -24.33 -34.25
C HIS A 378 -14.63 -23.60 -33.28
N ASP A 379 -14.54 -22.28 -33.39
CA ASP A 379 -13.69 -21.46 -32.52
C ASP A 379 -14.34 -21.14 -31.17
N ALA A 380 -15.67 -21.28 -31.04
CA ALA A 380 -16.41 -20.92 -29.83
C ALA A 380 -15.94 -21.71 -28.61
N GLU A 381 -15.70 -23.02 -28.75
CA GLU A 381 -15.23 -23.87 -27.65
C GLU A 381 -13.83 -23.46 -27.16
N ARG A 382 -12.88 -23.26 -28.09
CA ARG A 382 -11.53 -22.79 -27.73
C ARG A 382 -11.56 -21.43 -27.06
N ARG A 383 -12.41 -20.53 -27.54
CA ARG A 383 -12.57 -19.19 -26.94
C ARG A 383 -13.19 -19.28 -25.54
N LEU A 384 -14.20 -20.13 -25.36
CA LEU A 384 -14.81 -20.40 -24.07
C LEU A 384 -13.78 -20.97 -23.09
N GLU A 385 -12.90 -21.86 -23.56
CA GLU A 385 -11.77 -22.38 -22.77
C GLU A 385 -10.80 -21.27 -22.34
N VAL A 386 -10.46 -20.33 -23.23
CA VAL A 386 -9.62 -19.17 -22.86
C VAL A 386 -10.33 -18.29 -21.82
N VAL A 387 -11.65 -18.08 -21.94
CA VAL A 387 -12.44 -17.34 -20.96
C VAL A 387 -12.47 -18.05 -19.61
N SER A 388 -12.66 -19.38 -19.60
CA SER A 388 -12.79 -20.20 -18.39
C SER A 388 -11.49 -20.32 -17.62
N ARG A 389 -10.35 -20.26 -18.32
CA ARG A 389 -9.03 -20.15 -17.68
C ARG A 389 -8.88 -18.91 -16.80
N GLY A 390 -9.70 -17.87 -16.99
CA GLY A 390 -9.76 -16.74 -16.06
C GLY A 390 -8.43 -16.01 -15.87
N ARG A 391 -7.72 -15.73 -16.98
CA ARG A 391 -6.40 -15.09 -16.93
C ARG A 391 -6.49 -13.57 -16.79
N PHE A 392 -5.63 -13.02 -15.95
CA PHE A 392 -5.48 -11.60 -15.66
C PHE A 392 -4.01 -11.21 -15.79
N LEU A 393 -3.77 -10.02 -16.33
CA LEU A 393 -2.45 -9.44 -16.48
C LEU A 393 -2.26 -8.37 -15.41
N VAL A 394 -1.12 -8.44 -14.73
CA VAL A 394 -0.62 -7.40 -13.83
C VAL A 394 0.58 -6.76 -14.51
N SER A 395 0.48 -5.45 -14.74
CA SER A 395 1.53 -4.65 -15.36
C SER A 395 1.72 -3.34 -14.60
N VAL A 396 2.87 -2.68 -14.74
CA VAL A 396 3.11 -1.39 -14.07
C VAL A 396 2.46 -0.26 -14.88
N ALA A 397 1.69 0.59 -14.19
CA ALA A 397 0.95 1.65 -14.84
C ALA A 397 1.90 2.71 -15.45
N PRO A 398 1.84 3.00 -16.76
CA PRO A 398 2.78 3.90 -17.44
C PRO A 398 2.80 5.33 -16.88
N LYS A 399 1.69 5.75 -16.25
CA LYS A 399 1.48 7.10 -15.72
C LYS A 399 2.32 7.41 -14.47
N THR A 400 2.90 6.38 -13.86
CA THR A 400 3.70 6.52 -12.63
C THR A 400 5.20 6.45 -12.88
N LEU A 401 5.62 6.19 -14.12
CA LEU A 401 7.00 5.89 -14.45
C LEU A 401 7.66 7.00 -15.26
N ASP A 402 8.84 7.42 -14.81
CA ASP A 402 9.86 8.07 -15.64
C ASP A 402 10.23 7.17 -16.84
N VAL A 403 10.71 7.76 -17.92
CA VAL A 403 11.20 7.12 -19.14
C VAL A 403 12.11 5.94 -18.83
N ARG A 404 13.08 6.09 -17.91
CA ARG A 404 14.00 5.01 -17.52
C ARG A 404 13.27 3.86 -16.81
N ALA A 405 12.30 4.17 -15.96
CA ALA A 405 11.51 3.18 -15.26
C ALA A 405 10.53 2.45 -16.21
N ARG A 406 10.06 3.11 -17.28
CA ARG A 406 9.26 2.47 -18.34
C ARG A 406 10.05 1.43 -19.13
N GLU A 407 11.31 1.70 -19.43
CA GLU A 407 12.18 0.72 -20.08
C GLU A 407 12.44 -0.48 -19.18
N LYS A 408 12.70 -0.27 -17.89
CA LYS A 408 12.80 -1.36 -16.91
C LYS A 408 11.52 -2.18 -16.81
N ALA A 409 10.35 -1.55 -16.78
CA ALA A 409 9.07 -2.26 -16.77
C ALA A 409 8.90 -3.20 -17.97
N LYS A 410 9.38 -2.81 -19.16
CA LYS A 410 9.38 -3.69 -20.35
C LYS A 410 10.31 -4.90 -20.19
N VAL A 411 11.44 -4.73 -19.49
CA VAL A 411 12.42 -5.80 -19.26
C VAL A 411 11.94 -6.80 -18.20
N VAL A 412 11.30 -6.32 -17.13
CA VAL A 412 10.82 -7.20 -16.05
C VAL A 412 9.60 -8.01 -16.50
N GLY A 413 8.83 -7.51 -17.45
CA GLY A 413 7.67 -8.20 -18.02
C GLY A 413 6.41 -8.04 -17.17
N ASN A 414 5.34 -8.70 -17.62
CA ASN A 414 4.05 -8.70 -16.94
C ASN A 414 3.89 -9.99 -16.13
N VAL A 415 3.15 -9.91 -15.03
CA VAL A 415 2.79 -11.09 -14.24
C VAL A 415 1.41 -11.56 -14.68
N VAL A 416 1.25 -12.84 -14.96
CA VAL A 416 -0.04 -13.44 -15.32
C VAL A 416 -0.61 -14.13 -14.09
N LEU A 417 -1.87 -13.84 -13.79
CA LEU A 417 -2.63 -14.47 -12.72
C LEU A 417 -3.74 -15.32 -13.34
N ARG A 418 -3.92 -16.53 -12.82
CA ARG A 418 -5.06 -17.39 -13.11
C ARG A 418 -6.03 -17.31 -11.93
N ILE A 419 -7.21 -16.76 -12.15
CA ILE A 419 -8.26 -16.64 -11.13
C ILE A 419 -9.41 -17.56 -11.52
N THR A 420 -9.65 -18.57 -10.68
CA THR A 420 -10.67 -19.62 -10.89
C THR A 420 -11.58 -19.73 -9.67
N GLU A 421 -12.62 -20.55 -9.73
CA GLU A 421 -13.46 -20.85 -8.58
C GLU A 421 -12.65 -21.48 -7.44
N ASP A 422 -11.63 -22.27 -7.75
CA ASP A 422 -10.81 -22.93 -6.75
C ASP A 422 -9.83 -21.98 -6.07
N GLY A 423 -9.39 -20.90 -6.74
CA GLY A 423 -8.48 -19.93 -6.13
C GLY A 423 -7.70 -19.08 -7.12
N VAL A 424 -6.54 -18.60 -6.68
CA VAL A 424 -5.65 -17.71 -7.44
C VAL A 424 -4.26 -18.36 -7.55
N ALA A 425 -3.71 -18.39 -8.75
CA ALA A 425 -2.36 -18.86 -9.02
C ALA A 425 -1.60 -17.86 -9.88
N VAL A 426 -0.28 -17.79 -9.70
CA VAL A 426 0.63 -17.04 -10.58
C VAL A 426 1.16 -18.00 -11.65
N GLU A 427 1.08 -17.60 -12.92
CA GLU A 427 1.59 -18.36 -14.08
C GLU A 427 3.00 -17.92 -14.50
#